data_AF-A0A143YL01-F1
#
_entry.id   AF-A0A143YL01-F1
#
_cell.length_a   1.000
_cell.length_b   1.000
_cell.length_c   1.000
_cell.angle_alpha   90.00
_cell.angle_beta   90.00
_cell.angle_gamma   90.00
#
_symmetry.space_group_name_H-M   'P 1'
#
loop_
_entity.id
_entity.type
_entity.pdbx_description
1 polymer ?
#
loop_
_entity_poly.entity_id
_entity_poly.type
_entity_poly.pdbx_seq_one_letter_code
_entity_poly.pdbx_strand_id
1 'polypeptide(L)'
;MKLLTLNTHSWMESNSKQKMNWLAQHIAAEQYDVIAFQEVNQSRFAPEATAENDPYYFPGKTKPAIRKNNFAFVLQQTLLKMGTAYYWTWFPCHLGYRLYDEGVAIFSRHPIKKLHGYVISSKQPYFSQKRRGVAGIEITNQNERMLFYSCHLSGWQDNKRNHFLEEWVRLETALTTLHPDQKIVLLGDFNASANRRGKGYDWITKISGWQDTYALAPIRKGKFTFPSHRTGAILQKQHPRRIDYILCNYKPTVLSAEILFDGKDTPLISDHCGLKVSLDSLAH
;
A
#
# COMPACT_ATOMS: atom_id res chain seq x y z
N MET A 1 -13.84 -9.39 6.47
CA MET A 1 -12.43 -8.94 6.44
C MET A 1 -12.35 -7.46 6.11
N LYS A 2 -11.65 -6.65 6.91
CA LYS A 2 -11.45 -5.20 6.71
C LYS A 2 -10.04 -4.92 6.17
N LEU A 3 -9.96 -4.22 5.06
CA LEU A 3 -8.71 -3.91 4.35
C LEU A 3 -8.53 -2.40 4.26
N LEU A 4 -7.28 -1.94 4.34
CA LEU A 4 -6.91 -0.54 4.12
C LEU A 4 -5.67 -0.46 3.20
N THR A 5 -5.68 0.50 2.28
CA THR A 5 -4.45 0.96 1.62
C THR A 5 -4.30 2.46 1.75
N LEU A 6 -3.06 2.93 1.91
CA LEU A 6 -2.73 4.35 2.02
C LEU A 6 -1.28 4.60 1.55
N ASN A 7 -1.11 5.44 0.52
CA ASN A 7 0.16 6.11 0.30
C ASN A 7 0.34 7.19 1.39
N THR A 8 1.42 7.09 2.14
CA THR A 8 1.61 7.85 3.39
C THR A 8 2.34 9.18 3.21
N HIS A 9 3.00 9.40 2.05
CA HIS A 9 3.89 10.53 1.82
C HIS A 9 4.79 10.84 3.04
N SER A 10 5.29 9.77 3.66
CA SER A 10 5.68 9.83 5.07
C SER A 10 6.88 10.75 5.31
N TRP A 11 6.80 11.53 6.40
CA TRP A 11 7.80 12.55 6.79
C TRP A 11 7.96 13.75 5.85
N MET A 12 7.19 13.81 4.76
CA MET A 12 7.15 14.95 3.84
C MET A 12 5.95 15.85 4.10
N GLU A 13 4.97 15.34 4.84
CA GLU A 13 3.79 16.08 5.25
C GLU A 13 4.07 17.07 6.39
N SER A 14 3.44 18.25 6.31
CA SER A 14 3.36 19.16 7.45
C SER A 14 2.66 18.48 8.63
N ASN A 15 3.13 18.76 9.86
CA ASN A 15 2.61 18.15 11.09
C ASN A 15 2.63 16.61 11.09
N SER A 16 3.62 15.98 10.43
CA SER A 16 3.75 14.51 10.32
C SER A 16 3.55 13.75 11.64
N LYS A 17 4.04 14.27 12.78
CA LYS A 17 3.84 13.63 14.11
C LYS A 17 2.37 13.58 14.54
N GLN A 18 1.62 14.66 14.29
CA GLN A 18 0.19 14.70 14.60
C GLN A 18 -0.59 13.77 13.67
N LYS A 19 -0.27 13.79 12.38
CA LYS A 19 -0.87 12.90 11.36
C LYS A 19 -0.62 11.42 11.68
N MET A 20 0.59 11.07 12.15
CA MET A 20 0.91 9.73 12.65
C MET A 20 -0.03 9.31 13.81
N ASN A 21 -0.26 10.20 14.78
CA ASN A 21 -1.15 9.90 15.89
C ASN A 21 -2.60 9.70 15.44
N TRP A 22 -3.10 10.54 14.53
CA TRP A 22 -4.45 10.37 13.97
C TRP A 22 -4.58 9.05 13.20
N LEU A 23 -3.58 8.69 12.39
CA LEU A 23 -3.55 7.40 11.70
C LEU A 23 -3.58 6.23 12.69
N ALA A 24 -2.74 6.27 13.72
CA ALA A 24 -2.70 5.22 14.75
C ALA A 24 -4.04 5.07 15.49
N GLN A 25 -4.65 6.19 15.89
CA GLN A 25 -5.98 6.20 16.52
C GLN A 25 -7.05 5.60 15.60
N HIS A 26 -7.05 5.97 14.33
CA HIS A 26 -7.99 5.44 13.34
C HIS A 26 -7.82 3.92 13.16
N ILE A 27 -6.58 3.44 13.02
CA ILE A 27 -6.28 2.01 12.89
C ILE A 27 -6.68 1.24 14.15
N ALA A 28 -6.38 1.78 15.34
CA ALA A 28 -6.74 1.17 16.60
C ALA A 28 -8.26 1.06 16.80
N ALA A 29 -9.04 2.05 16.35
CA ALA A 29 -10.49 2.00 16.38
C ALA A 29 -11.07 1.02 15.33
N GLU A 30 -10.53 1.03 14.11
CA GLU A 30 -11.05 0.25 13.00
C GLU A 30 -10.63 -1.21 13.01
N GLN A 31 -9.50 -1.57 13.61
CA GLN A 31 -9.04 -2.96 13.71
C GLN A 31 -9.06 -3.68 12.35
N TYR A 32 -8.38 -3.10 11.36
CA TYR A 32 -8.22 -3.71 10.03
C TYR A 32 -7.55 -5.09 10.12
N ASP A 33 -7.92 -6.00 9.24
CA ASP A 33 -7.26 -7.31 9.14
C ASP A 33 -5.92 -7.21 8.43
N VAL A 34 -5.85 -6.43 7.33
CA VAL A 34 -4.62 -6.15 6.59
C VAL A 34 -4.58 -4.68 6.16
N ILE A 35 -3.40 -4.05 6.29
CA ILE A 35 -3.15 -2.69 5.87
C ILE A 35 -1.89 -2.63 5.00
N ALA A 36 -1.98 -2.00 3.83
CA ALA A 36 -0.85 -1.77 2.95
C ALA A 36 -0.48 -0.28 2.91
N PHE A 37 0.80 0.01 3.15
CA PHE A 37 1.33 1.37 3.11
C PHE A 37 2.36 1.54 2.00
N GLN A 38 2.28 2.67 1.31
CA GLN A 38 3.23 3.11 0.29
C GLN A 38 3.93 4.40 0.72
N GLU A 39 5.06 4.69 0.08
CA GLU A 39 5.98 5.78 0.44
C GLU A 39 6.34 5.79 1.94
N VAL A 40 6.63 4.61 2.47
CA VAL A 40 7.04 4.41 3.86
C VAL A 40 8.53 4.67 3.94
N ASN A 41 8.89 5.80 4.55
CA ASN A 41 10.20 6.39 4.54
C ASN A 41 10.94 6.22 5.86
N GLN A 42 12.25 6.13 5.78
CA GLN A 42 13.19 6.34 6.88
C GLN A 42 14.36 7.21 6.42
N SER A 43 14.92 8.05 7.29
CA SER A 43 16.10 8.86 6.93
C SER A 43 17.34 7.99 6.93
N ARG A 44 18.18 8.10 5.91
CA ARG A 44 19.45 7.34 5.81
C ARG A 44 20.45 7.67 6.92
N PHE A 45 20.25 8.79 7.60
CA PHE A 45 21.10 9.27 8.67
C PHE A 45 20.51 8.99 10.06
N ALA A 46 19.27 8.50 10.15
CA ALA A 46 18.68 8.14 11.43
C ALA A 46 19.38 6.89 12.00
N PRO A 47 19.54 6.78 13.34
CA PRO A 47 20.10 5.58 13.95
C PRO A 47 19.29 4.33 13.60
N GLU A 48 19.94 3.17 13.57
CA GLU A 48 19.23 1.88 13.43
C GLU A 48 18.27 1.67 14.62
N ALA A 49 17.11 1.08 14.31
CA ALA A 49 16.14 0.66 15.31
C ALA A 49 16.48 -0.74 15.80
N THR A 50 15.97 -1.08 16.99
CA THR A 50 15.94 -2.46 17.49
C THR A 50 14.68 -3.17 17.01
N ALA A 51 14.39 -3.10 15.71
CA ALA A 51 13.16 -3.68 15.14
C ALA A 51 13.10 -5.20 15.29
N GLU A 52 14.24 -5.89 15.31
CA GLU A 52 14.33 -7.34 15.58
C GLU A 52 13.85 -7.72 16.99
N ASN A 53 13.77 -6.78 17.93
CA ASN A 53 13.21 -7.02 19.26
C ASN A 53 11.69 -6.86 19.30
N ASP A 54 11.06 -6.38 18.23
CA ASP A 54 9.60 -6.30 18.12
C ASP A 54 9.06 -7.68 17.74
N PRO A 55 8.30 -8.36 18.62
CA PRO A 55 7.82 -9.72 18.36
C PRO A 55 6.83 -9.80 17.18
N TYR A 56 6.32 -8.67 16.71
CA TYR A 56 5.44 -8.57 15.56
C TYR A 56 6.18 -8.24 14.26
N TYR A 57 7.45 -7.83 14.34
CA TYR A 57 8.23 -7.56 13.14
C TYR A 57 8.66 -8.87 12.48
N PHE A 58 8.33 -9.01 11.20
CA PHE A 58 8.76 -10.12 10.37
C PHE A 58 9.88 -9.62 9.44
N PRO A 59 11.15 -9.93 9.74
CA PRO A 59 12.28 -9.35 9.03
C PRO A 59 12.39 -9.89 7.61
N GLY A 60 12.42 -8.99 6.63
CA GLY A 60 12.86 -9.29 5.28
C GLY A 60 14.40 -9.41 5.24
N LYS A 61 14.94 -10.28 4.38
CA LYS A 61 16.39 -10.32 4.08
C LYS A 61 16.79 -9.16 3.16
N THR A 62 16.48 -7.93 3.54
CA THR A 62 16.60 -6.74 2.69
C THR A 62 17.39 -5.65 3.39
N LYS A 63 18.31 -5.02 2.66
CA LYS A 63 18.99 -3.78 3.09
C LYS A 63 18.29 -2.56 2.48
N PRO A 64 18.31 -1.42 3.17
CA PRO A 64 18.92 -1.16 4.49
C PRO A 64 18.09 -1.71 5.66
N ALA A 65 18.71 -1.79 6.84
CA ALA A 65 18.03 -2.14 8.09
C ALA A 65 17.00 -1.07 8.49
N ILE A 66 16.05 -1.46 9.35
CA ILE A 66 15.05 -0.54 9.90
C ILE A 66 15.74 0.49 10.80
N ARG A 67 15.41 1.77 10.60
CA ARG A 67 15.90 2.88 11.40
C ARG A 67 14.83 3.40 12.36
N LYS A 68 15.25 4.11 13.43
CA LYS A 68 14.36 4.60 14.49
C LYS A 68 13.23 5.50 13.98
N ASN A 69 13.42 6.17 12.85
CA ASN A 69 12.40 7.01 12.23
C ASN A 69 11.71 6.34 11.03
N ASN A 70 11.84 5.04 10.83
CA ASN A 70 11.04 4.34 9.84
C ASN A 70 9.56 4.52 10.16
N PHE A 71 8.78 4.99 9.19
CA PHE A 71 7.38 5.33 9.41
C PHE A 71 6.55 4.13 9.91
N ALA A 72 6.74 2.95 9.32
CA ALA A 72 6.06 1.73 9.76
C ALA A 72 6.48 1.34 11.18
N PHE A 73 7.78 1.39 11.50
CA PHE A 73 8.25 1.12 12.85
C PHE A 73 7.63 2.08 13.87
N VAL A 74 7.65 3.38 13.60
CA VAL A 74 7.06 4.39 14.50
C VAL A 74 5.55 4.18 14.66
N LEU A 75 4.83 3.84 13.59
CA LEU A 75 3.41 3.53 13.65
C LEU A 75 3.14 2.33 14.54
N GLN A 76 3.87 1.22 14.36
CA GLN A 76 3.75 0.03 15.20
C GLN A 76 4.03 0.33 16.67
N GLN A 77 5.10 1.08 16.98
CA GLN A 77 5.39 1.48 18.36
C GLN A 77 4.30 2.38 18.97
N THR A 78 3.63 3.18 18.14
CA THR A 78 2.49 4.02 18.56
C THR A 78 1.26 3.16 18.83
N LEU A 79 0.98 2.17 17.98
CA LEU A 79 -0.12 1.21 18.16
C LEU A 79 0.08 0.37 19.43
N LEU A 80 1.31 -0.11 19.70
CA LEU A 80 1.63 -0.87 20.92
C LEU A 80 1.29 -0.08 22.20
N LYS A 81 1.58 1.23 22.22
CA LYS A 81 1.21 2.11 23.34
C LYS A 81 -0.30 2.30 23.50
N MET A 82 -1.07 2.07 22.43
CA MET A 82 -2.54 2.10 22.43
C MET A 82 -3.14 0.73 22.75
N GLY A 83 -2.33 -0.29 23.07
CA GLY A 83 -2.81 -1.63 23.42
C GLY A 83 -3.21 -2.48 22.21
N THR A 84 -2.76 -2.13 21.00
CA THR A 84 -2.99 -2.92 19.79
C THR A 84 -1.67 -3.17 19.05
N ALA A 85 -1.61 -4.21 18.23
CA ALA A 85 -0.39 -4.58 17.53
C ALA A 85 -0.71 -5.28 16.22
N TYR A 86 0.20 -5.17 15.27
CA TYR A 86 0.09 -5.81 13.97
C TYR A 86 1.40 -6.51 13.66
N TYR A 87 1.32 -7.73 13.13
CA TYR A 87 2.44 -8.34 12.44
C TYR A 87 2.78 -7.50 11.22
N TRP A 88 4.04 -7.14 11.04
CA TRP A 88 4.40 -6.17 10.02
C TRP A 88 5.75 -6.47 9.38
N THR A 89 5.90 -6.01 8.14
CA THR A 89 7.17 -6.01 7.43
C THR A 89 7.30 -4.77 6.56
N TRP A 90 8.52 -4.44 6.17
CA TRP A 90 8.82 -3.33 5.27
C TRP A 90 9.83 -3.77 4.21
N PHE A 91 9.55 -3.41 2.96
CA PHE A 91 10.42 -3.70 1.83
C PHE A 91 11.01 -2.40 1.26
N PRO A 92 12.35 -2.25 1.24
CA PRO A 92 13.01 -1.08 0.66
C PRO A 92 12.94 -1.07 -0.88
N CYS A 93 12.40 0.01 -1.43
CA CYS A 93 12.21 0.21 -2.86
C CYS A 93 13.36 1.00 -3.49
N HIS A 94 13.69 2.19 -2.99
CA HIS A 94 14.76 3.01 -3.55
C HIS A 94 15.15 4.16 -2.62
N LEU A 95 16.17 4.93 -3.04
CA LEU A 95 16.51 6.22 -2.46
C LEU A 95 15.54 7.30 -2.95
N GLY A 96 14.58 7.69 -2.10
CA GLY A 96 13.68 8.80 -2.33
C GLY A 96 14.27 10.13 -1.87
N TYR A 97 14.02 11.22 -2.61
CA TYR A 97 14.33 12.60 -2.21
C TYR A 97 15.78 12.85 -1.74
N ARG A 98 16.73 12.03 -2.22
CA ARG A 98 18.16 11.98 -1.82
C ARG A 98 18.44 11.68 -0.34
N LEU A 99 17.42 11.71 0.53
CA LEU A 99 17.55 11.63 1.99
C LEU A 99 16.91 10.37 2.59
N TYR A 100 15.91 9.81 1.91
CA TYR A 100 15.06 8.77 2.46
C TYR A 100 15.30 7.43 1.76
N ASP A 101 15.39 6.36 2.55
CA ASP A 101 15.10 5.04 2.05
C ASP A 101 13.57 4.93 1.97
N GLU A 102 13.03 4.94 0.75
CA GLU A 102 11.60 4.79 0.48
C GLU A 102 11.27 3.32 0.27
N GLY A 103 10.17 2.87 0.84
CA GLY A 103 9.69 1.50 0.70
C GLY A 103 8.18 1.37 0.81
N VAL A 104 7.74 0.12 0.84
CA VAL A 104 6.35 -0.27 1.08
C VAL A 104 6.28 -1.12 2.33
N ALA A 105 5.23 -0.97 3.12
CA ALA A 105 4.99 -1.81 4.30
C ALA A 105 3.64 -2.51 4.19
N ILE A 106 3.52 -3.61 4.93
CA ILE A 106 2.25 -4.32 5.11
C ILE A 106 2.12 -4.76 6.56
N PHE A 107 0.93 -4.54 7.10
CA PHE A 107 0.53 -4.82 8.47
C PHE A 107 -0.60 -5.83 8.42
N SER A 108 -0.59 -6.80 9.32
CA SER A 108 -1.62 -7.82 9.46
C SER A 108 -1.95 -8.06 10.92
N ARG A 109 -3.24 -8.13 11.23
CA ARG A 109 -3.70 -8.55 12.55
C ARG A 109 -3.59 -10.06 12.75
N HIS A 110 -3.42 -10.79 11.64
CA HIS A 110 -3.22 -12.24 11.60
C HIS A 110 -1.71 -12.56 11.55
N PRO A 111 -1.23 -13.62 12.23
CA PRO A 111 0.16 -14.04 12.16
C PRO A 111 0.62 -14.29 10.73
N ILE A 112 1.73 -13.66 10.35
CA ILE A 112 2.37 -13.85 9.04
C ILE A 112 2.98 -15.26 8.99
N LYS A 113 2.62 -16.04 7.97
CA LYS A 113 3.16 -17.39 7.73
C LYS A 113 4.38 -17.35 6.81
N LYS A 114 4.38 -16.45 5.83
CA LYS A 114 5.45 -16.31 4.85
C LYS A 114 5.57 -14.88 4.34
N LEU A 115 6.80 -14.48 4.01
CA LEU A 115 7.11 -13.20 3.35
C LEU A 115 7.44 -13.40 1.88
N HIS A 116 6.98 -12.44 1.07
CA HIS A 116 7.21 -12.36 -0.36
C HIS A 116 7.62 -10.94 -0.74
N GLY A 117 8.92 -10.62 -0.68
CA GLY A 117 9.43 -9.30 -1.06
C GLY A 117 10.30 -9.37 -2.30
N TYR A 118 10.00 -8.60 -3.34
CA TYR A 118 10.83 -8.55 -4.54
C TYR A 118 10.68 -7.24 -5.33
N VAL A 119 11.67 -6.99 -6.19
CA VAL A 119 11.72 -5.85 -7.11
C VAL A 119 10.91 -6.18 -8.35
N ILE A 120 10.03 -5.27 -8.75
CA ILE A 120 9.17 -5.42 -9.95
C ILE A 120 9.61 -4.53 -11.11
N SER A 121 10.45 -3.52 -10.88
CA SER A 121 11.03 -2.73 -11.98
C SER A 121 12.10 -3.49 -12.76
N SER A 122 12.45 -3.01 -13.96
CA SER A 122 13.69 -3.37 -14.67
C SER A 122 14.93 -3.17 -13.79
N LYS A 123 16.11 -3.70 -14.19
CA LYS A 123 17.37 -3.70 -13.40
C LYS A 123 17.83 -2.28 -13.02
N GLN A 124 17.18 -1.70 -12.02
CA GLN A 124 17.39 -0.36 -11.52
C GLN A 124 18.21 -0.45 -10.24
N PRO A 125 19.27 0.36 -10.10
CA PRO A 125 20.03 0.41 -8.86
C PRO A 125 19.18 1.03 -7.75
N TYR A 126 19.56 0.77 -6.49
CA TYR A 126 18.81 1.25 -5.33
C TYR A 126 18.64 2.77 -5.28
N PHE A 127 19.60 3.54 -5.83
CA PHE A 127 19.51 5.00 -5.88
C PHE A 127 18.57 5.55 -6.98
N SER A 128 17.98 4.69 -7.81
CA SER A 128 17.06 5.09 -8.88
C SER A 128 15.62 5.12 -8.37
N GLN A 129 14.94 6.26 -8.48
CA GLN A 129 13.51 6.39 -8.17
C GLN A 129 12.60 5.53 -9.06
N LYS A 130 13.15 4.97 -10.15
CA LYS A 130 12.46 4.01 -11.02
C LYS A 130 12.49 2.59 -10.45
N ARG A 131 13.22 2.33 -9.36
CA ARG A 131 13.24 1.02 -8.71
C ARG A 131 11.98 0.86 -7.85
N ARG A 132 11.10 -0.05 -8.28
CA ARG A 132 9.84 -0.38 -7.60
C ARG A 132 9.90 -1.78 -7.02
N GLY A 133 9.33 -1.97 -5.84
CA GLY A 133 9.27 -3.25 -5.15
C GLY A 133 7.93 -3.44 -4.46
N VAL A 134 7.66 -4.67 -4.04
CA VAL A 134 6.44 -5.06 -3.34
C VAL A 134 6.79 -5.78 -2.04
N ALA A 135 5.93 -5.62 -1.03
CA ALA A 135 5.96 -6.40 0.21
C ALA A 135 4.71 -7.28 0.27
N GLY A 136 4.90 -8.58 0.20
CA GLY A 136 3.85 -9.59 0.25
C GLY A 136 3.89 -10.41 1.54
N ILE A 137 2.72 -10.76 2.04
CA ILE A 137 2.55 -11.66 3.17
C ILE A 137 1.55 -12.76 2.84
N GLU A 138 1.75 -13.90 3.46
CA GLU A 138 0.77 -14.98 3.51
C GLU A 138 0.15 -15.02 4.90
N ILE A 139 -1.18 -15.05 4.97
CA ILE A 139 -1.93 -15.21 6.22
C ILE A 139 -2.96 -16.33 6.07
N THR A 140 -3.40 -16.86 7.22
CA THR A 140 -4.55 -17.76 7.29
C THR A 140 -5.68 -17.05 8.02
N ASN A 141 -6.81 -16.87 7.35
CA ASN A 141 -8.03 -16.31 7.95
C ASN A 141 -9.16 -17.34 7.82
N GLN A 142 -9.78 -17.75 8.93
CA GLN A 142 -10.86 -18.74 8.95
C GLN A 142 -10.54 -20.02 8.14
N ASN A 143 -9.33 -20.55 8.31
CA ASN A 143 -8.78 -21.72 7.59
C ASN A 143 -8.53 -21.52 6.08
N GLU A 144 -8.77 -20.33 5.54
CA GLU A 144 -8.40 -20.01 4.16
C GLU A 144 -7.01 -19.34 4.12
N ARG A 145 -6.14 -19.87 3.25
CA ARG A 145 -4.83 -19.31 2.94
C ARG A 145 -4.99 -18.23 1.88
N MET A 146 -4.47 -17.03 2.16
CA MET A 146 -4.55 -15.89 1.26
C MET A 146 -3.22 -15.12 1.23
N LEU A 147 -2.92 -14.52 0.09
CA LEU A 147 -1.75 -13.63 -0.04
C LEU A 147 -2.18 -12.17 -0.21
N PHE A 148 -1.45 -11.28 0.44
CA PHE A 148 -1.66 -9.85 0.38
C PHE A 148 -0.36 -9.15 0.00
N TYR A 149 -0.42 -8.20 -0.92
CA TYR A 149 0.77 -7.44 -1.35
C TYR A 149 0.51 -5.94 -1.28
N SER A 150 1.46 -5.22 -0.67
CA SER A 150 1.56 -3.76 -0.79
C SER A 150 2.33 -3.39 -2.06
N CYS A 151 1.69 -2.62 -2.94
CA CYS A 151 2.19 -2.29 -4.28
C CYS A 151 2.34 -0.76 -4.45
N HIS A 152 3.45 -0.34 -5.04
CA HIS A 152 3.62 1.04 -5.52
C HIS A 152 4.24 1.00 -6.93
N LEU A 153 3.42 1.23 -7.95
CA LEU A 153 3.84 1.16 -9.35
C LEU A 153 4.13 2.55 -9.93
N SER A 154 4.95 2.59 -10.97
CA SER A 154 5.14 3.75 -11.83
C SER A 154 3.83 4.11 -12.56
N GLY A 155 3.63 5.39 -12.88
CA GLY A 155 2.46 5.79 -13.67
C GLY A 155 2.50 5.31 -15.11
N TRP A 156 1.33 5.12 -15.73
CA TRP A 156 1.21 4.73 -17.13
C TRP A 156 1.84 5.76 -18.07
N GLN A 157 2.74 5.33 -18.96
CA GLN A 157 3.29 6.16 -20.03
C GLN A 157 2.75 5.80 -21.41
N ASP A 158 2.36 6.81 -22.19
CA ASP A 158 1.84 6.67 -23.56
C ASP A 158 2.95 6.53 -24.64
N ASN A 159 4.14 6.11 -24.23
CA ASN A 159 5.30 5.98 -25.11
C ASN A 159 5.77 4.51 -25.21
N LYS A 160 6.76 4.24 -26.08
CA LYS A 160 7.28 2.88 -26.34
C LYS A 160 7.81 2.17 -25.08
N ARG A 161 8.24 2.90 -24.05
CA ARG A 161 8.76 2.36 -22.78
C ARG A 161 7.77 2.66 -21.66
N ASN A 162 6.76 1.80 -21.53
CA ASN A 162 5.76 1.89 -20.49
C ASN A 162 6.21 1.10 -19.25
N HIS A 163 6.82 1.79 -18.29
CA HIS A 163 7.32 1.19 -17.06
C HIS A 163 6.21 0.59 -16.20
N PHE A 164 5.01 1.20 -16.17
CA PHE A 164 3.86 0.61 -15.48
C PHE A 164 3.58 -0.79 -16.04
N LEU A 165 3.55 -0.93 -17.36
CA LEU A 165 3.25 -2.20 -18.01
C LEU A 165 4.35 -3.23 -17.75
N GLU A 166 5.63 -2.83 -17.84
CA GLU A 166 6.77 -3.70 -17.50
C GLU A 166 6.69 -4.21 -16.06
N GLU A 167 6.41 -3.32 -15.10
CA GLU A 167 6.26 -3.63 -13.69
C GLU A 167 5.07 -4.54 -13.42
N TRP A 168 3.92 -4.23 -14.04
CA TRP A 168 2.70 -5.02 -13.91
C TRP A 168 2.89 -6.45 -14.42
N VAL A 169 3.43 -6.63 -15.64
CA VAL A 169 3.66 -7.96 -16.22
C VAL A 169 4.61 -8.79 -15.35
N ARG A 170 5.65 -8.17 -14.79
CA ARG A 170 6.58 -8.86 -13.88
C ARG A 170 5.91 -9.28 -12.58
N LEU A 171 5.12 -8.39 -11.98
CA LEU A 171 4.34 -8.68 -10.79
C LEU A 171 3.37 -9.84 -11.06
N GLU A 172 2.55 -9.73 -12.10
CA GLU A 172 1.54 -10.74 -12.46
C GLU A 172 2.17 -12.09 -12.79
N THR A 173 3.28 -12.12 -13.54
CA THR A 173 4.00 -13.36 -13.84
C THR A 173 4.56 -14.01 -12.57
N ALA A 174 5.15 -13.21 -11.67
CA ALA A 174 5.67 -13.73 -10.41
C ALA A 174 4.56 -14.32 -9.54
N LEU A 175 3.42 -13.63 -9.43
CA LEU A 175 2.27 -14.09 -8.66
C LEU A 175 1.67 -15.38 -9.22
N THR A 176 1.42 -15.44 -10.53
CA THR A 176 0.84 -16.63 -11.18
C THR A 176 1.79 -17.83 -11.14
N THR A 177 3.10 -17.61 -11.26
CA THR A 177 4.10 -18.69 -11.20
C THR A 177 4.28 -19.22 -9.78
N LEU A 178 4.32 -18.34 -8.77
CA LEU A 178 4.56 -18.73 -7.38
C LEU A 178 3.30 -19.25 -6.68
N HIS A 179 2.12 -18.80 -7.14
CA HIS A 179 0.84 -18.96 -6.44
C HIS A 179 -0.34 -19.19 -7.39
N PRO A 180 -0.30 -20.19 -8.29
CA PRO A 180 -1.30 -20.36 -9.35
C PRO A 180 -2.74 -20.51 -8.83
N ASP A 181 -2.92 -21.18 -7.68
CA ASP A 181 -4.25 -21.53 -7.14
C ASP A 181 -4.61 -20.76 -5.85
N GLN A 182 -3.95 -19.64 -5.58
CA GLN A 182 -4.17 -18.90 -4.35
C GLN A 182 -5.02 -17.64 -4.58
N LYS A 183 -5.86 -17.30 -3.59
CA LYS A 183 -6.51 -15.99 -3.54
C LYS A 183 -5.47 -14.93 -3.18
N ILE A 184 -5.32 -13.96 -4.08
CA ILE A 184 -4.35 -12.87 -3.96
C ILE A 184 -5.11 -11.55 -3.93
N VAL A 185 -4.72 -10.69 -2.98
CA VAL A 185 -5.19 -9.31 -2.87
C VAL A 185 -4.01 -8.37 -3.03
N LEU A 186 -4.07 -7.47 -4.00
CA LEU A 186 -3.11 -6.38 -4.17
C LEU A 186 -3.69 -5.09 -3.63
N LEU A 187 -2.92 -4.38 -2.83
CA LEU A 187 -3.31 -3.15 -2.18
C LEU A 187 -2.24 -2.10 -2.47
N GLY A 188 -2.63 -0.92 -2.96
CA GLY A 188 -1.66 0.15 -3.08
C GLY A 188 -1.95 1.22 -4.11
N ASP A 189 -0.94 2.06 -4.33
CA ASP A 189 -0.91 3.09 -5.36
C ASP A 189 -0.37 2.51 -6.67
N PHE A 190 -1.26 2.40 -7.66
CA PHE A 190 -0.91 1.88 -8.98
C PHE A 190 -0.54 2.99 -9.96
N ASN A 191 -0.67 4.27 -9.57
CA ASN A 191 -0.48 5.44 -10.42
C ASN A 191 -1.24 5.37 -11.78
N ALA A 192 -2.26 4.53 -11.86
CA ALA A 192 -3.06 4.28 -13.05
C ALA A 192 -4.48 4.77 -12.79
N SER A 193 -4.88 5.88 -13.40
CA SER A 193 -6.17 6.48 -13.08
C SER A 193 -7.35 5.70 -13.66
N ALA A 194 -8.34 5.40 -12.82
CA ALA A 194 -9.62 4.83 -13.23
C ALA A 194 -10.40 5.72 -14.21
N ASN A 195 -10.08 7.03 -14.23
CA ASN A 195 -10.69 8.00 -15.13
C ASN A 195 -10.12 7.95 -16.57
N ARG A 196 -8.99 7.26 -16.80
CA ARG A 196 -8.35 7.16 -18.12
C ARG A 196 -8.60 5.78 -18.75
N ARG A 197 -9.52 5.71 -19.71
CA ARG A 197 -9.85 4.48 -20.45
C ARG A 197 -8.76 4.09 -21.45
N GLY A 198 -8.62 2.78 -21.70
CA GLY A 198 -7.61 2.22 -22.59
C GLY A 198 -6.17 2.35 -22.07
N LYS A 199 -6.00 2.51 -20.76
CA LYS A 199 -4.70 2.70 -20.07
C LYS A 199 -4.58 1.72 -18.90
N GLY A 200 -3.68 1.99 -17.95
CA GLY A 200 -3.31 1.06 -16.88
C GLY A 200 -4.49 0.45 -16.11
N TYR A 201 -5.52 1.22 -15.77
CA TYR A 201 -6.69 0.67 -15.07
C TYR A 201 -7.46 -0.36 -15.90
N ASP A 202 -7.70 -0.06 -17.18
CA ASP A 202 -8.35 -1.01 -18.09
C ASP A 202 -7.45 -2.22 -18.39
N TRP A 203 -6.12 -2.04 -18.39
CA TRP A 203 -5.19 -3.17 -18.49
C TRP A 203 -5.37 -4.14 -17.32
N ILE A 204 -5.29 -3.63 -16.08
CA ILE A 204 -5.49 -4.40 -14.85
C ILE A 204 -6.82 -5.16 -14.88
N THR A 205 -7.91 -4.45 -15.17
CA THR A 205 -9.27 -4.96 -14.92
C THR A 205 -9.86 -5.73 -16.09
N LYS A 206 -9.51 -5.39 -17.34
CA LYS A 206 -10.09 -6.02 -18.54
C LYS A 206 -9.15 -7.00 -19.23
N ILE A 207 -7.85 -6.72 -19.22
CA ILE A 207 -6.85 -7.57 -19.90
C ILE A 207 -6.35 -8.64 -18.92
N SER A 208 -5.89 -8.21 -17.75
CA SER A 208 -5.40 -9.11 -16.70
C SER A 208 -6.52 -9.70 -15.82
N GLY A 209 -7.75 -9.19 -15.92
CA GLY A 209 -8.94 -9.76 -15.25
C GLY A 209 -9.02 -9.56 -13.74
N TRP A 210 -8.19 -8.68 -13.16
CA TRP A 210 -8.25 -8.38 -11.73
C TRP A 210 -9.53 -7.63 -11.36
N GLN A 211 -10.11 -8.00 -10.24
CA GLN A 211 -11.38 -7.49 -9.74
C GLN A 211 -11.14 -6.26 -8.86
N ASP A 212 -11.67 -5.10 -9.27
CA ASP A 212 -11.62 -3.87 -8.48
C ASP A 212 -12.72 -3.88 -7.41
N THR A 213 -12.32 -4.03 -6.14
CA THR A 213 -13.25 -4.11 -5.02
C THR A 213 -14.07 -2.82 -4.82
N TYR A 214 -13.50 -1.64 -5.12
CA TYR A 214 -14.27 -0.40 -5.08
C TYR A 214 -15.34 -0.38 -6.16
N ALA A 215 -15.07 -0.91 -7.35
CA ALA A 215 -16.06 -0.98 -8.42
C ALA A 215 -17.19 -1.98 -8.11
N LEU A 216 -16.86 -3.08 -7.42
CA LEU A 216 -17.79 -4.14 -7.03
C LEU A 216 -18.65 -3.81 -5.79
N ALA A 217 -18.24 -2.84 -4.97
CA ALA A 217 -18.92 -2.52 -3.73
C ALA A 217 -20.36 -1.98 -3.96
N PRO A 218 -21.38 -2.54 -3.28
CA PRO A 218 -22.75 -2.04 -3.36
C PRO A 218 -22.89 -0.68 -2.67
N ILE A 219 -22.12 -0.46 -1.60
CA ILE A 219 -22.08 0.80 -0.84
C ILE A 219 -20.71 1.44 -1.05
N ARG A 220 -20.69 2.64 -1.64
CA ARG A 220 -19.47 3.39 -1.94
C ARG A 220 -19.54 4.80 -1.38
N LYS A 221 -18.51 5.21 -0.63
CA LYS A 221 -18.38 6.56 -0.09
C LYS A 221 -17.06 7.20 -0.52
N GLY A 222 -17.13 8.46 -0.95
CA GLY A 222 -16.02 9.14 -1.61
C GLY A 222 -15.73 8.58 -3.01
N LYS A 223 -14.81 9.21 -3.74
CA LYS A 223 -14.56 8.89 -5.17
C LYS A 223 -13.10 8.88 -5.58
N PHE A 224 -12.30 9.80 -5.03
CA PHE A 224 -10.94 10.05 -5.48
C PHE A 224 -9.97 9.76 -4.34
N THR A 225 -8.94 8.97 -4.63
CA THR A 225 -7.85 8.68 -3.69
C THR A 225 -6.71 9.68 -3.82
N PHE A 226 -6.66 10.42 -4.93
CA PHE A 226 -5.74 11.52 -5.15
C PHE A 226 -6.56 12.77 -5.50
N PRO A 227 -7.01 13.54 -4.51
CA PRO A 227 -7.86 14.70 -4.73
C PRO A 227 -7.03 15.89 -5.24
N SER A 228 -7.71 16.94 -5.69
CA SER A 228 -7.04 18.20 -6.04
C SER A 228 -6.56 18.90 -4.76
N HIS A 229 -5.28 18.78 -4.42
CA HIS A 229 -4.69 19.52 -3.31
C HIS A 229 -3.94 20.77 -3.80
N ARG A 230 -3.91 21.81 -2.95
CA ARG A 230 -2.98 22.93 -3.09
C ARG A 230 -1.69 22.56 -2.36
N THR A 231 -0.68 22.09 -3.08
CA THR A 231 0.68 21.94 -2.53
C THR A 231 1.49 23.20 -2.86
N GLY A 232 1.61 24.11 -1.88
CA GLY A 232 2.40 25.33 -2.02
C GLY A 232 1.83 26.39 -2.99
N ALA A 233 2.68 27.37 -3.35
CA ALA A 233 2.29 28.59 -4.06
C ALA A 233 1.99 28.42 -5.56
N ILE A 234 2.21 27.23 -6.15
CA ILE A 234 2.09 27.02 -7.59
C ILE A 234 0.75 26.35 -7.90
N LEU A 235 -0.12 27.12 -8.57
CA LEU A 235 -1.38 26.70 -9.17
C LEU A 235 -1.16 25.65 -10.28
N GLN A 236 -0.80 24.42 -9.94
CA GLN A 236 -1.09 23.30 -10.84
C GLN A 236 -2.47 22.76 -10.50
N LYS A 237 -3.42 22.91 -11.42
CA LYS A 237 -4.73 22.24 -11.36
C LYS A 237 -4.50 20.73 -11.46
N GLN A 238 -4.15 20.09 -10.36
CA GLN A 238 -4.13 18.63 -10.30
C GLN A 238 -5.58 18.14 -10.38
N HIS A 239 -5.88 17.37 -11.42
CA HIS A 239 -7.20 16.77 -11.56
C HIS A 239 -7.36 15.62 -10.57
N PRO A 240 -8.50 15.54 -9.89
CA PRO A 240 -8.75 14.48 -8.94
C PRO A 240 -8.83 13.14 -9.66
N ARG A 241 -8.18 12.12 -9.11
CA ARG A 241 -8.04 10.78 -9.71
C ARG A 241 -8.21 9.71 -8.63
N ARG A 242 -8.69 8.54 -9.04
CA ARG A 242 -8.57 7.31 -8.25
C ARG A 242 -7.42 6.49 -8.84
N ILE A 243 -6.35 6.33 -8.08
CA ILE A 243 -5.11 5.63 -8.45
C ILE A 243 -4.69 4.59 -7.41
N ASP A 244 -5.33 4.59 -6.25
CA ASP A 244 -5.13 3.62 -5.19
C ASP A 244 -6.26 2.57 -5.24
N TYR A 245 -5.88 1.31 -5.12
CA TYR A 245 -6.78 0.18 -5.35
C TYR A 245 -6.58 -0.94 -4.33
N ILE A 246 -7.66 -1.70 -4.13
CA ILE A 246 -7.64 -3.04 -3.54
C ILE A 246 -8.20 -3.97 -4.62
N LEU A 247 -7.34 -4.81 -5.19
CA LEU A 247 -7.59 -5.67 -6.35
C LEU A 247 -7.55 -7.13 -5.93
N CYS A 248 -8.45 -7.96 -6.47
CA CYS A 248 -8.46 -9.41 -6.22
C CYS A 248 -8.30 -10.20 -7.52
N ASN A 249 -7.56 -11.31 -7.51
CA ASN A 249 -7.49 -12.24 -8.66
C ASN A 249 -8.70 -13.20 -8.73
N TYR A 250 -9.62 -13.09 -7.76
CA TYR A 250 -10.88 -13.81 -7.67
C TYR A 250 -12.02 -12.79 -7.55
N LYS A 251 -13.27 -13.22 -7.68
CA LYS A 251 -14.46 -12.37 -7.46
C LYS A 251 -14.87 -12.39 -5.97
N PRO A 252 -14.55 -11.36 -5.17
CA PRO A 252 -14.97 -11.32 -3.77
C PRO A 252 -16.41 -10.84 -3.63
N THR A 253 -17.03 -11.21 -2.50
CA THR A 253 -18.23 -10.54 -2.01
C THR A 253 -17.82 -9.27 -1.26
N VAL A 254 -18.04 -8.11 -1.87
CA VAL A 254 -17.69 -6.81 -1.27
C VAL A 254 -18.90 -6.24 -0.55
N LEU A 255 -18.75 -5.85 0.72
CA LEU A 255 -19.81 -5.25 1.53
C LEU A 255 -19.82 -3.72 1.38
N SER A 256 -18.64 -3.09 1.43
CA SER A 256 -18.52 -1.64 1.31
C SER A 256 -17.12 -1.21 0.86
N ALA A 257 -17.04 -0.03 0.24
CA ALA A 257 -15.79 0.66 -0.04
C ALA A 257 -15.89 2.15 0.32
N GLU A 258 -14.89 2.68 1.02
CA GLU A 258 -14.88 4.05 1.52
C GLU A 258 -13.52 4.70 1.31
N ILE A 259 -13.53 5.91 0.78
CA ILE A 259 -12.35 6.79 0.76
C ILE A 259 -12.24 7.50 2.11
N LEU A 260 -11.09 7.38 2.75
CA LEU A 260 -10.76 7.93 4.07
C LEU A 260 -9.67 9.00 3.95
N PHE A 261 -9.50 9.76 5.01
CA PHE A 261 -8.50 10.81 5.16
C PHE A 261 -8.60 11.90 4.08
N ASP A 262 -9.83 12.25 3.70
CA ASP A 262 -10.12 13.26 2.68
C ASP A 262 -10.30 14.68 3.25
N GLY A 263 -10.06 14.85 4.56
CA GLY A 263 -10.23 16.11 5.27
C GLY A 263 -11.69 16.44 5.61
N LYS A 264 -12.64 15.53 5.39
CA LYS A 264 -14.04 15.67 5.82
C LYS A 264 -14.28 14.92 7.11
N ASP A 265 -14.74 13.67 7.03
CA ASP A 265 -15.09 12.85 8.20
C ASP A 265 -13.86 12.32 8.95
N THR A 266 -12.71 12.30 8.27
CA THR A 266 -11.41 11.92 8.82
C THR A 266 -10.37 12.96 8.41
N PRO A 267 -9.39 13.28 9.27
CA PRO A 267 -8.41 14.32 8.98
C PRO A 267 -7.55 13.94 7.77
N LEU A 268 -7.11 14.94 7.01
CA LEU A 268 -6.15 14.75 5.92
C LEU A 268 -4.76 14.44 6.50
N ILE A 269 -4.20 13.27 6.16
CA ILE A 269 -2.92 12.80 6.72
C ILE A 269 -1.81 12.57 5.68
N SER A 270 -2.14 12.65 4.40
CA SER A 270 -1.23 12.46 3.26
C SER A 270 -1.77 13.27 2.08
N ASP A 271 -0.98 13.41 1.01
CA ASP A 271 -1.45 13.93 -0.27
C ASP A 271 -2.32 12.90 -1.04
N HIS A 272 -2.34 11.65 -0.56
CA HIS A 272 -3.34 10.63 -0.90
C HIS A 272 -4.38 10.45 0.22
N CYS A 273 -5.59 10.11 -0.19
CA CYS A 273 -6.65 9.58 0.65
C CYS A 273 -6.54 8.05 0.73
N GLY A 274 -6.89 7.47 1.88
CA GLY A 274 -6.91 6.02 2.05
C GLY A 274 -8.12 5.36 1.39
N LEU A 275 -8.00 4.09 1.01
CA LEU A 275 -9.12 3.26 0.56
C LEU A 275 -9.36 2.14 1.57
N LYS A 276 -10.51 2.17 2.23
CA LYS A 276 -11.03 1.11 3.11
C LYS A 276 -12.01 0.24 2.33
N VAL A 277 -11.88 -1.07 2.45
CA VAL A 277 -12.79 -2.06 1.87
C VAL A 277 -13.17 -3.10 2.91
N SER A 278 -14.46 -3.42 2.97
CA SER A 278 -14.98 -4.52 3.78
C SER A 278 -15.41 -5.65 2.84
N LEU A 279 -14.78 -6.82 2.98
CA LEU A 279 -15.14 -8.04 2.29
C LEU A 279 -15.94 -8.94 3.23
N ASP A 280 -16.92 -9.66 2.68
CA ASP A 280 -17.56 -10.74 3.41
C ASP A 280 -16.55 -11.88 3.61
N SER A 281 -16.48 -12.39 4.83
CA SER A 281 -15.62 -13.52 5.18
C SER A 281 -16.37 -14.86 5.16
N LEU A 282 -17.68 -14.86 4.91
CA LEU A 282 -18.55 -16.05 4.98
C LEU A 282 -18.92 -16.66 3.62
N ALA A 283 -18.26 -16.26 2.52
CA ALA A 283 -18.52 -16.84 1.21
C ALA A 283 -17.86 -18.23 1.10
N HIS A 284 -18.55 -19.24 1.64
CA HIS A 284 -18.37 -20.66 1.36
C HIS A 284 -19.23 -21.05 0.15
#